data_AF-A0A7W5MIJ0-F1
#
_entry.id   AF-A0A7W5MIJ0-F1
#
_cell.length_a   1.000
_cell.length_b   1.000
_cell.length_c   1.000
_cell.angle_alpha   90.00
_cell.angle_beta   90.00
_cell.angle_gamma   90.00
#
_symmetry.space_group_name_H-M   'P 1'
#
loop_
_entity.id
_entity.type
_entity.pdbx_description
1 polymer ?
#
loop_
_entity_poly.entity_id
_entity_poly.type
_entity_poly.pdbx_seq_one_letter_code
_entity_poly.pdbx_strand_id
1 'polypeptide(L)' 'MTESQGKGSATAQKANAKAAKDGEKNPRKSSAAQAELGKKGGKAKKS' A
#
# COMPACT_ATOMS: atom_id res chain seq x y z
N MET A 1 0.52 -18.01 -14.72
CA MET A 1 -0.11 -17.70 -13.41
C MET A 1 0.74 -16.65 -12.74
N THR A 2 0.19 -15.49 -12.35
CA THR A 2 0.97 -14.43 -11.70
C THR A 2 1.36 -14.92 -10.31
N GLU A 3 2.67 -15.08 -10.09
CA GLU A 3 3.24 -15.64 -8.88
C GLU A 3 2.95 -14.69 -7.70
N SER A 4 1.84 -14.93 -7.01
CA SER A 4 1.55 -14.28 -5.74
C SER A 4 2.38 -14.98 -4.65
N GLN A 5 3.70 -14.84 -4.73
CA GLN A 5 4.59 -15.30 -3.67
C GLN A 5 4.33 -14.47 -2.41
N GLY A 6 4.16 -15.19 -1.30
CA GLY A 6 3.51 -14.73 -0.08
C GLY A 6 4.10 -13.48 0.56
N LYS A 7 3.23 -12.84 1.36
CA LYS A 7 3.37 -11.54 2.03
C LYS A 7 3.32 -10.42 1.00
N GLY A 8 2.23 -9.64 1.03
CA GLY A 8 1.93 -8.58 0.05
C GLY A 8 3.18 -7.76 -0.31
N SER A 9 3.23 -7.27 -1.55
CA SER A 9 4.42 -6.67 -2.17
C SER A 9 5.24 -5.81 -1.20
N ALA A 10 6.56 -5.70 -1.39
CA ALA A 10 7.42 -4.86 -0.54
C ALA A 10 6.84 -3.45 -0.28
N THR A 11 6.15 -2.89 -1.28
CA THR A 11 5.38 -1.64 -1.16
C THR A 11 4.23 -1.73 -0.16
N ALA A 12 3.44 -2.80 -0.17
CA ALA A 12 2.37 -3.04 0.78
C ALA A 12 2.89 -3.21 2.21
N GLN A 13 4.01 -3.93 2.40
CA GLN A 13 4.64 -4.06 3.72
C GLN A 13 5.14 -2.71 4.25
N LYS A 14 5.80 -1.92 3.40
CA LYS A 14 6.31 -0.60 3.77
C LYS A 14 5.17 0.39 4.09
N ALA A 15 4.06 0.32 3.35
CA ALA A 15 2.87 1.08 3.65
C ALA A 15 2.22 0.65 4.98
N ASN A 16 2.06 -0.65 5.22
CA ASN A 16 1.51 -1.18 6.48
C ASN A 16 2.36 -0.76 7.69
N ALA A 17 3.70 -0.80 7.57
CA ALA A 17 4.59 -0.35 8.63
C ALA A 17 4.44 1.15 8.94
N LYS A 18 4.25 1.99 7.93
CA LYS A 18 3.98 3.43 8.12
C LYS A 18 2.60 3.67 8.74
N ALA A 19 1.59 2.95 8.27
CA ALA A 19 0.25 3.02 8.84
C ALA A 19 0.24 2.64 10.33
N ALA A 20 0.94 1.55 10.68
CA ALA A 20 1.08 1.12 12.06
C ALA A 20 1.78 2.15 12.94
N LYS A 21 2.77 2.89 12.39
CA LYS A 21 3.42 4.01 13.11
C LYS A 21 2.48 5.17 13.37
N ASP A 22 1.52 5.41 12.48
CA ASP A 22 0.45 6.40 12.67
C ASP A 22 -0.68 5.88 13.58
N GLY A 23 -0.61 4.63 14.07
CA GLY A 23 -1.69 3.99 14.83
C GLY A 23 -2.86 3.51 13.95
N GLU A 24 -2.70 3.59 12.63
CA GLU A 24 -3.76 3.32 11.66
C GLU A 24 -3.69 1.87 11.19
N LYS A 25 -4.74 1.09 11.42
CA LYS A 25 -4.82 -0.32 10.98
C LYS A 25 -4.99 -0.46 9.47
N ASN A 26 -5.44 0.60 8.79
CA ASN A 26 -5.66 0.62 7.36
C ASN A 26 -4.66 1.57 6.68
N PRO A 27 -3.71 1.06 5.87
CA PRO A 27 -2.72 1.90 5.19
C PRO A 27 -3.31 2.82 4.12
N ARG A 28 -4.61 2.69 3.80
CA ARG A 28 -5.33 3.65 2.93
C ARG A 28 -5.88 4.85 3.70
N LYS A 29 -5.81 4.84 5.03
CA LYS A 29 -6.26 5.93 5.90
C LYS A 29 -5.10 6.74 6.46
N SER A 30 -3.91 6.13 6.61
CA SER A 30 -2.68 6.87 6.92
C SER A 30 -2.18 7.55 5.65
N SER A 31 -2.01 8.88 5.73
CA SER A 31 -1.43 9.69 4.66
C SER A 31 0.00 9.23 4.31
N ALA A 32 0.80 8.89 5.32
CA ALA A 32 2.17 8.41 5.13
C ALA A 32 2.23 7.05 4.42
N ALA A 33 1.26 6.18 4.70
CA ALA A 33 1.13 4.89 4.02
C ALA A 33 0.55 5.03 2.60
N GLN A 34 -0.39 5.96 2.39
CA GLN A 34 -0.90 6.29 1.07
C GLN A 34 0.20 6.82 0.14
N ALA A 35 1.21 7.54 0.64
CA ALA A 35 2.35 7.96 -0.18
C ALA A 35 3.14 6.77 -0.76
N GLU A 36 3.27 5.68 0.00
CA GLU A 36 3.91 4.43 -0.49
C GLU A 36 2.97 3.64 -1.42
N LEU A 37 1.66 3.61 -1.15
CA LEU A 37 0.66 2.94 -2.00
C LEU A 37 0.33 3.72 -3.28
N GLY A 38 0.50 5.04 -3.26
CA GLY A 38 -0.08 6.01 -4.18
C GLY A 38 0.58 6.09 -5.56
N LYS A 39 1.70 5.42 -5.80
CA LYS A 39 2.28 5.37 -7.16
C LYS A 39 1.60 4.35 -8.09
N LYS A 40 0.90 3.34 -7.55
CA LYS A 40 0.27 2.28 -8.36
C LYS A 40 -1.27 2.34 -8.42
N GLY A 41 -1.92 2.97 -7.43
CA GLY A 41 -3.40 3.04 -7.38
C GLY A 41 -4.03 4.09 -8.31
N GLY A 42 -3.31 5.18 -8.64
CA GLY A 42 -3.83 6.27 -9.46
C GLY A 42 -3.77 6.05 -10.99
N LYS A 43 -3.04 5.02 -11.46
CA LYS A 43 -2.95 4.67 -12.88
C LYS A 43 -3.96 3.60 -13.32
N ALA A 44 -5.06 3.44 -12.57
CA ALA A 44 -6.25 2.76 -13.04
C ALA A 44 -7.34 3.78 -13.40
N LYS A 45 -6.97 4.87 -14.10
CA LYS A 45 -7.95 5.66 -14.84
C LYS A 45 -8.36 4.80 -16.04
N LYS A 46 -9.43 4.02 -15.88
CA LYS A 46 -10.16 3.47 -17.03
C LYS A 46 -10.59 4.67 -17.87
N SER A 47 -10.01 4.78 -19.06
CA SER A 47 -10.63 5.44 -20.20
C SER A 47 -12.02 4.85 -20.45
#